data_AF-A0A1Y1WJR9-F1
#
_entry.id   AF-A0A1Y1WJR9-F1
#
_cell.length_a   1.000
_cell.length_b   1.000
_cell.length_c   1.000
_cell.angle_alpha   90.00
_cell.angle_beta   90.00
_cell.angle_gamma   90.00
#
_symmetry.space_group_name_H-M   'P 1'
#
loop_
_entity.id
_entity.type
_entity.pdbx_description
1 polymer ?
#
loop_
_entity_poly.entity_id
_entity_poly.type
_entity_poly.pdbx_seq_one_letter_code
_entity_poly.pdbx_strand_id
1 'polypeptide(L)'
;MIGGFFTVIALGPLSIMLMVLCLQVLIYREVISLASVPKKERSLPWSRAMNVYFLICLEYYLYGRNVHRAIQRHAWLEAYLQPLFAHHRFISFSLYLVGFMWFVGTLRKGYYRFQMGQFAWTHMALGLVVMQSQYMIENIFEGIFWFFLPIALVIVNDIFAYVFGFFFGRHQLIELSPKKTNWRFMTCPPPNLHMTAFSAVECELNPVFVASEYRLPAAVATVLSSTRWRFRRLRR
;
A
#
# COMPACT_ATOMS: atom_id res chain seq x y z
N MET A 1 3.90 19.64 -5.74
CA MET A 1 4.27 18.47 -4.90
C MET A 1 5.25 18.83 -3.82
N ILE A 2 6.50 19.21 -4.14
CA ILE A 2 7.56 19.47 -3.14
C ILE A 2 7.20 20.64 -2.21
N GLY A 3 6.75 21.78 -2.75
CA GLY A 3 6.33 22.93 -1.93
C GLY A 3 5.19 22.59 -0.96
N GLY A 4 4.18 21.86 -1.42
CA GLY A 4 3.05 21.43 -0.57
C GLY A 4 3.48 20.51 0.58
N PHE A 5 4.48 19.64 0.36
CA PHE A 5 5.03 18.79 1.41
C PHE A 5 5.72 19.62 2.51
N PHE A 6 6.53 20.60 2.13
CA PHE A 6 7.16 21.51 3.10
C PHE A 6 6.14 22.38 3.85
N THR A 7 5.06 22.80 3.19
CA THR A 7 3.95 23.52 3.86
C THR A 7 3.30 22.64 4.93
N VAL A 8 3.02 21.36 4.63
CA VAL A 8 2.42 20.42 5.60
C VAL A 8 3.34 20.18 6.79
N ILE A 9 4.65 20.09 6.56
CA ILE A 9 5.63 19.97 7.65
C ILE A 9 5.65 21.24 8.52
N ALA A 10 5.61 22.42 7.89
CA ALA A 10 5.63 23.70 8.61
C ALA A 10 4.37 23.92 9.48
N LEU A 11 3.22 23.34 9.11
CA LEU A 11 1.99 23.35 9.90
C LEU A 11 2.06 22.51 11.20
N GLY A 12 3.11 21.69 11.36
CA GLY A 12 3.42 20.96 12.58
C GLY A 12 3.10 19.45 12.56
N PRO A 13 3.27 18.74 13.69
CA PRO A 13 3.15 17.27 13.74
C PRO A 13 1.74 16.74 13.44
N LEU A 14 0.70 17.50 13.79
CA LEU A 14 -0.69 17.08 13.62
C LEU A 14 -1.08 17.04 12.14
N SER A 15 -0.67 18.02 11.34
CA SER A 15 -0.89 18.03 9.88
C SER A 15 -0.15 16.89 9.19
N ILE A 16 1.08 16.57 9.63
CA ILE A 16 1.84 15.42 9.10
C ILE A 16 1.13 14.10 9.41
N MET A 17 0.64 13.92 10.65
CA MET A 17 -0.13 12.73 11.04
C MET A 17 -1.40 12.57 10.19
N LEU A 18 -2.18 13.64 10.00
CA LEU A 18 -3.39 13.61 9.16
C LEU A 18 -3.05 13.29 7.69
N MET A 19 -1.95 13.83 7.17
CA MET A 19 -1.46 13.50 5.83
C MET A 19 -1.12 12.02 5.70
N VAL A 20 -0.38 11.46 6.67
CA VAL A 20 -0.02 10.03 6.66
C VAL A 20 -1.26 9.14 6.71
N LEU A 21 -2.24 9.46 7.57
CA LEU A 21 -3.50 8.73 7.63
C LEU A 21 -4.29 8.84 6.32
N CYS A 22 -4.34 10.00 5.69
CA CYS A 22 -5.00 10.19 4.40
C CYS A 22 -4.33 9.35 3.29
N LEU A 23 -3.01 9.43 3.16
CA LEU A 23 -2.24 8.66 2.19
C LEU A 23 -2.41 7.15 2.42
N GLN A 24 -2.39 6.71 3.67
CA GLN A 24 -2.67 5.32 4.03
C GLN A 24 -4.02 4.84 3.50
N VAL A 25 -5.10 5.60 3.73
CA VAL A 25 -6.44 5.24 3.26
C VAL A 25 -6.51 5.17 1.73
N LEU A 26 -5.85 6.12 1.04
CA LEU A 26 -5.77 6.12 -0.42
C LEU A 26 -5.02 4.89 -0.96
N ILE A 27 -3.86 4.58 -0.38
CA ILE A 27 -3.07 3.40 -0.75
C ILE A 27 -3.86 2.12 -0.50
N TYR A 28 -4.50 2.00 0.66
CA TYR A 28 -5.31 0.83 0.99
C TYR A 28 -6.46 0.64 -0.01
N ARG A 29 -7.14 1.72 -0.41
CA ARG A 29 -8.17 1.67 -1.44
C ARG A 29 -7.65 1.15 -2.77
N GLU A 30 -6.47 1.60 -3.21
CA GLU A 30 -5.85 1.12 -4.43
C GLU A 30 -5.44 -0.36 -4.33
N VAL A 31 -4.85 -0.78 -3.21
CA VAL A 31 -4.46 -2.19 -3.00
C VAL A 31 -5.68 -3.12 -3.03
N ILE A 32 -6.77 -2.73 -2.37
CA ILE A 32 -8.01 -3.50 -2.38
C ILE A 32 -8.66 -3.50 -3.77
N SER A 33 -8.59 -2.39 -4.51
CA SER A 33 -9.13 -2.33 -5.88
C SER A 33 -8.44 -3.34 -6.79
N LEU A 34 -7.13 -3.54 -6.65
CA LEU A 34 -6.35 -4.52 -7.40
C LEU A 34 -6.73 -5.98 -7.07
N ALA A 35 -7.07 -6.26 -5.81
CA ALA A 35 -7.50 -7.59 -5.38
C ALA A 35 -8.96 -7.88 -5.74
N SER A 36 -9.76 -6.84 -6.00
CA SER A 36 -11.19 -6.96 -6.29
C SER A 36 -11.43 -7.38 -7.75
N VAL A 37 -12.34 -8.34 -7.97
CA VAL A 37 -12.77 -8.76 -9.31
C VAL A 37 -14.18 -8.23 -9.56
N PRO A 38 -14.36 -7.14 -10.35
CA PRO A 38 -15.61 -6.37 -10.38
C PRO A 38 -16.85 -7.21 -10.74
N LYS A 39 -16.70 -8.20 -11.63
CA LYS A 39 -17.79 -9.09 -12.04
C LYS A 39 -18.30 -9.98 -10.91
N LYS A 40 -17.41 -10.50 -10.05
CA LYS A 40 -17.76 -11.36 -8.91
C LYS A 40 -18.16 -10.56 -7.68
N GLU A 41 -17.66 -9.34 -7.56
CA GLU A 41 -18.00 -8.45 -6.45
C GLU A 41 -19.42 -7.87 -6.57
N ARG A 42 -19.92 -7.67 -7.80
CA ARG A 42 -21.29 -7.17 -8.02
C ARG A 42 -22.37 -8.09 -7.46
N SER A 43 -22.10 -9.39 -7.31
CA SER A 43 -23.01 -10.34 -6.67
C SER A 43 -22.91 -10.35 -5.14
N LEU A 44 -21.95 -9.61 -4.56
CA LEU A 44 -21.62 -9.55 -3.14
C LEU A 44 -21.62 -8.08 -2.64
N PRO A 45 -22.79 -7.49 -2.37
CA PRO A 45 -22.92 -6.06 -2.08
C PRO A 45 -22.19 -5.60 -0.81
N TRP A 46 -22.00 -6.50 0.15
CA TRP A 46 -21.40 -6.20 1.45
C TRP A 46 -19.87 -6.20 1.45
N SER A 47 -19.22 -6.67 0.38
CA SER A 47 -17.76 -6.85 0.36
C SER A 47 -17.00 -5.54 0.60
N ARG A 48 -17.47 -4.43 0.00
CA ARG A 48 -16.81 -3.11 0.18
C ARG A 48 -17.02 -2.56 1.58
N ALA A 49 -18.22 -2.71 2.13
CA ALA A 49 -18.54 -2.27 3.48
C ALA A 49 -17.65 -3.00 4.50
N MET A 50 -17.41 -4.31 4.31
CA MET A 50 -16.51 -5.08 5.17
C MET A 50 -15.06 -4.57 5.12
N ASN A 51 -14.54 -4.26 3.92
CA ASN A 51 -13.17 -3.77 3.78
C ASN A 51 -12.98 -2.44 4.53
N VAL A 52 -13.93 -1.52 4.40
CA VAL A 52 -13.91 -0.25 5.14
C VAL A 52 -14.08 -0.48 6.65
N TYR A 53 -14.94 -1.41 7.06
CA TYR A 53 -15.13 -1.75 8.47
C TYR A 53 -13.84 -2.25 9.13
N PHE A 54 -13.14 -3.20 8.51
CA PHE A 54 -11.89 -3.73 9.05
C PHE A 54 -10.77 -2.68 9.06
N LEU A 55 -10.75 -1.76 8.10
CA LEU A 55 -9.85 -0.61 8.12
C LEU A 55 -10.08 0.26 9.36
N ILE A 56 -11.33 0.69 9.59
CA ILE A 56 -11.68 1.53 10.76
C ILE A 56 -11.37 0.80 12.07
N CYS A 57 -11.70 -0.51 12.14
CA CYS A 57 -11.43 -1.32 13.32
C CYS A 57 -9.94 -1.38 13.64
N LEU A 58 -9.08 -1.61 12.63
CA LEU A 58 -7.64 -1.68 12.82
C LEU A 58 -7.05 -0.29 13.11
N GLU A 59 -7.49 0.74 12.41
CA GLU A 59 -7.05 2.11 12.65
C GLU A 59 -7.38 2.55 14.09
N TYR A 60 -8.58 2.25 14.58
CA TYR A 60 -8.93 2.54 15.97
C TYR A 60 -8.02 1.79 16.95
N TYR A 61 -7.77 0.50 16.72
CA TYR A 61 -6.88 -0.30 17.57
C TYR A 61 -5.45 0.24 17.60
N LEU A 62 -4.88 0.55 16.43
CA LEU A 62 -3.49 0.98 16.28
C LEU A 62 -3.27 2.46 16.65
N TYR A 63 -4.16 3.35 16.21
CA TYR A 63 -4.00 4.80 16.41
C TYR A 63 -4.70 5.37 17.64
N GLY A 64 -5.60 4.63 18.30
CA GLY A 64 -6.41 5.15 19.41
C GLY A 64 -5.59 5.83 20.51
N ARG A 65 -4.43 5.27 20.88
CA ARG A 65 -3.52 5.87 21.87
C ARG A 65 -2.86 7.16 21.38
N ASN A 66 -2.42 7.18 20.13
CA ASN A 66 -1.78 8.34 19.50
C ASN A 66 -2.79 9.49 19.33
N VAL A 67 -4.02 9.16 18.95
CA VAL A 67 -5.14 10.11 18.85
C VAL A 67 -5.51 10.67 20.22
N HIS A 68 -5.55 9.85 21.27
CA HIS A 68 -5.80 10.34 22.63
C HIS A 68 -4.78 11.40 23.05
N ARG A 69 -3.48 11.18 22.80
CA ARG A 69 -2.42 12.19 23.08
C ARG A 69 -2.62 13.49 22.28
N ALA A 70 -3.12 13.41 21.05
CA ALA A 70 -3.41 14.59 20.24
C ALA A 70 -4.62 15.37 20.78
N ILE A 71 -5.65 14.67 21.26
CA ILE A 71 -6.92 15.24 21.74
C ILE A 71 -6.80 15.85 23.14
N GLN A 72 -5.84 15.43 23.97
CA GLN A 72 -5.57 16.00 25.30
C GLN A 72 -5.36 17.53 25.31
N ARG A 73 -5.06 18.14 24.16
CA ARG A 73 -4.98 19.61 24.02
C ARG A 73 -6.35 20.31 24.09
N HIS A 74 -7.45 19.58 23.94
CA HIS A 74 -8.81 20.09 23.91
C HIS A 74 -9.69 19.41 24.99
N ALA A 75 -9.72 19.99 26.19
CA ALA A 75 -10.35 19.42 27.38
C ALA A 75 -11.83 19.03 27.21
N TRP A 76 -12.61 19.80 26.44
CA TRP A 76 -14.03 19.50 26.19
C TRP A 76 -14.23 18.23 25.35
N LEU A 77 -13.35 18.01 24.37
CA LEU A 77 -13.39 16.86 23.46
C LEU A 77 -12.89 15.60 24.16
N GLU A 78 -11.87 15.76 25.01
CA GLU A 78 -11.35 14.69 25.85
C GLU A 78 -12.42 14.15 26.80
N ALA A 79 -13.16 15.02 27.50
CA ALA A 79 -14.20 14.60 28.44
C ALA A 79 -15.31 13.76 27.76
N TYR A 80 -15.71 14.12 26.54
CA TYR A 80 -16.74 13.39 25.80
C TYR A 80 -16.22 12.05 25.24
N LEU A 81 -14.97 12.00 24.77
CA LEU A 81 -14.39 10.81 24.14
C LEU A 81 -13.62 9.91 25.12
N GLN A 82 -13.45 10.32 26.38
CA GLN A 82 -12.77 9.55 27.43
C GLN A 82 -13.23 8.09 27.53
N PRO A 83 -14.53 7.74 27.51
CA PRO A 83 -14.96 6.34 27.65
C PRO A 83 -14.46 5.46 26.50
N LEU A 84 -14.33 6.00 25.28
CA LEU A 84 -13.79 5.30 24.13
C LEU A 84 -12.30 4.98 24.30
N PHE A 85 -11.53 5.85 24.95
CA PHE A 85 -10.10 5.59 25.18
C PHE A 85 -9.86 4.74 26.43
N ALA A 86 -10.67 4.88 27.47
CA ALA A 86 -10.55 4.12 28.71
C ALA A 86 -10.72 2.60 28.49
N HIS A 87 -11.68 2.20 27.64
CA HIS A 87 -11.97 0.80 27.32
C HIS A 87 -11.43 0.39 25.95
N HIS A 88 -10.44 1.12 25.42
CA HIS A 88 -9.94 0.97 24.05
C HIS A 88 -9.64 -0.48 23.62
N ARG A 89 -8.94 -1.24 24.46
CA ARG A 89 -8.60 -2.66 24.17
C ARG A 89 -9.84 -3.55 24.07
N PHE A 90 -10.78 -3.37 24.99
CA PHE A 90 -12.01 -4.16 25.02
C PHE A 90 -12.90 -3.81 23.81
N ILE A 91 -13.10 -2.52 23.54
CA ILE A 91 -13.88 -2.03 22.39
C ILE A 91 -13.27 -2.52 21.09
N SER A 92 -11.94 -2.45 20.93
CA SER A 92 -11.24 -2.94 19.74
C SER A 92 -11.47 -4.43 19.51
N PHE A 93 -11.37 -5.23 20.58
CA PHE A 93 -11.62 -6.67 20.52
C PHE A 93 -13.07 -6.97 20.14
N SER A 94 -14.04 -6.29 20.76
CA SER A 94 -15.46 -6.44 20.43
C SER A 94 -15.78 -6.04 18.99
N LEU A 95 -15.22 -4.93 18.50
CA LEU A 95 -15.40 -4.49 17.11
C LEU A 95 -14.86 -5.54 16.12
N TYR A 96 -13.70 -6.14 16.40
CA TYR A 96 -13.16 -7.19 15.54
C TYR A 96 -14.06 -8.43 15.53
N LEU A 97 -14.55 -8.87 16.69
CA LEU A 97 -15.49 -10.00 16.78
C LEU A 97 -16.80 -9.76 16.02
N VAL A 98 -17.38 -8.57 16.16
CA VAL A 98 -18.60 -8.18 15.42
C VAL A 98 -18.34 -8.22 13.91
N GLY A 99 -17.20 -7.69 13.46
CA GLY A 99 -16.81 -7.76 12.05
C GLY A 99 -16.61 -9.19 11.55
N PHE A 100 -15.97 -10.05 12.35
CA PHE A 100 -15.77 -11.45 12.02
C PHE A 100 -17.10 -12.22 11.92
N MET A 101 -18.00 -12.04 12.90
CA MET A 101 -19.33 -12.66 12.86
C MET A 101 -20.15 -12.15 11.67
N TRP A 102 -20.04 -10.87 11.34
CA TRP A 102 -20.67 -10.30 10.15
C TRP A 102 -20.12 -10.90 8.85
N PHE A 103 -18.81 -11.15 8.79
CA PHE A 103 -18.18 -11.82 7.64
C PHE A 103 -18.74 -13.24 7.48
N VAL A 104 -18.76 -14.00 8.57
CA VAL A 104 -19.30 -15.37 8.59
C VAL A 104 -20.78 -15.39 8.17
N GLY A 105 -21.59 -14.44 8.65
CA GLY A 105 -23.01 -14.32 8.27
C GLY A 105 -23.24 -13.93 6.80
N THR A 106 -22.24 -13.33 6.15
CA THR A 106 -22.32 -12.90 4.74
C THR A 106 -21.86 -14.01 3.77
N LEU A 107 -21.39 -15.15 4.26
CA LEU A 107 -20.91 -16.25 3.43
C LEU A 107 -22.04 -16.84 2.56
N ARG A 108 -21.80 -16.94 1.25
CA ARG A 108 -22.75 -17.51 0.27
C ARG A 108 -22.19 -18.77 -0.38
N LYS A 109 -23.03 -19.81 -0.44
CA LYS A 109 -22.70 -21.07 -1.11
C LYS A 109 -22.30 -20.82 -2.57
N GLY A 110 -21.21 -21.44 -3.00
CA GLY A 110 -20.63 -21.24 -4.34
C GLY A 110 -19.56 -20.14 -4.44
N TYR A 111 -19.46 -19.25 -3.44
CA TYR A 111 -18.47 -18.15 -3.43
C TYR A 111 -17.44 -18.24 -2.28
N TYR A 112 -17.45 -19.31 -1.48
CA TYR A 112 -16.60 -19.43 -0.27
C TYR A 112 -15.11 -19.21 -0.54
N ARG A 113 -14.54 -19.84 -1.56
CA ARG A 113 -13.11 -19.67 -1.90
C ARG A 113 -12.78 -18.21 -2.23
N PHE A 114 -13.70 -17.50 -2.90
CA PHE A 114 -13.53 -16.09 -3.22
C PHE A 114 -13.67 -15.22 -1.98
N GLN A 115 -14.70 -15.42 -1.15
CA GLN A 115 -14.92 -14.62 0.06
C GLN A 115 -13.81 -14.80 1.10
N MET A 116 -13.36 -16.04 1.34
CA MET A 116 -12.21 -16.31 2.20
C MET A 116 -10.92 -15.73 1.64
N GLY A 117 -10.72 -15.81 0.31
CA GLY A 117 -9.60 -15.16 -0.36
C GLY A 117 -9.61 -13.64 -0.18
N GLN A 118 -10.76 -12.99 -0.40
CA GLN A 118 -10.93 -11.55 -0.19
C GLN A 118 -10.68 -11.16 1.27
N PHE A 119 -11.17 -11.96 2.23
CA PHE A 119 -10.92 -11.73 3.66
C PHE A 119 -9.43 -11.80 4.00
N ALA A 120 -8.70 -12.80 3.48
CA ALA A 120 -7.25 -12.91 3.65
C ALA A 120 -6.50 -11.75 2.99
N TRP A 121 -6.85 -11.38 1.75
CA TRP A 121 -6.29 -10.23 1.05
C TRP A 121 -6.50 -8.93 1.82
N THR A 122 -7.68 -8.74 2.39
CA THR A 122 -8.02 -7.57 3.20
C THR A 122 -7.13 -7.48 4.43
N HIS A 123 -6.96 -8.57 5.17
CA HIS A 123 -6.12 -8.61 6.37
C HIS A 123 -4.63 -8.46 6.04
N MET A 124 -4.16 -9.06 4.94
CA MET A 124 -2.78 -8.90 4.47
C MET A 124 -2.50 -7.46 4.04
N ALA A 125 -3.41 -6.84 3.28
CA ALA A 125 -3.29 -5.44 2.88
C ALA A 125 -3.28 -4.50 4.09
N LEU A 126 -4.14 -4.77 5.07
CA LEU A 126 -4.16 -4.02 6.33
C LEU A 126 -2.85 -4.17 7.11
N GLY A 127 -2.33 -5.40 7.24
CA GLY A 127 -1.05 -5.65 7.89
C GLY A 127 0.10 -4.91 7.20
N LEU A 128 0.16 -4.96 5.86
CA LEU A 128 1.22 -4.33 5.08
C LEU A 128 1.14 -2.79 5.14
N VAL A 129 -0.05 -2.21 4.97
CA VAL A 129 -0.22 -0.76 4.79
C VAL A 129 -0.37 -0.02 6.11
N VAL A 130 -1.09 -0.59 7.09
CA VAL A 130 -1.48 0.11 8.33
C VAL A 130 -0.47 -0.11 9.46
N MET A 131 0.17 -1.29 9.57
CA MET A 131 1.18 -1.48 10.62
C MET A 131 2.41 -0.60 10.38
N GLN A 132 2.88 -0.49 9.14
CA GLN A 132 4.05 0.34 8.84
C GLN A 132 3.83 1.82 9.16
N SER A 133 2.62 2.34 8.92
CA SER A 133 2.29 3.75 9.13
C SER A 133 2.10 4.08 10.60
N GLN A 134 1.73 3.11 11.46
CA GLN A 134 1.78 3.31 12.90
C GLN A 134 3.18 3.66 13.37
N TYR A 135 4.20 2.91 12.93
CA TYR A 135 5.58 3.20 13.29
C TYR A 135 6.05 4.56 12.75
N MET A 136 5.57 4.98 11.57
CA MET A 136 5.82 6.33 11.07
C MET A 136 5.24 7.40 11.99
N ILE A 137 4.02 7.20 12.49
CA ILE A 137 3.36 8.14 13.41
C ILE A 137 4.03 8.17 14.78
N GLU A 138 4.46 7.03 15.31
CA GLU A 138 5.26 6.99 16.54
C GLU A 138 6.59 7.76 16.37
N ASN A 139 7.28 7.59 15.23
CA ASN A 139 8.47 8.37 14.92
C ASN A 139 8.21 9.89 14.83
N ILE A 140 7.04 10.32 14.33
CA ILE A 140 6.67 11.75 14.29
C ILE A 140 6.60 12.33 15.71
N PHE A 141 6.07 11.57 16.67
CA PHE A 141 5.95 12.02 18.06
C PHE A 141 7.29 12.05 18.81
N GLU A 142 8.22 11.16 18.49
CA GLU A 142 9.60 11.20 19.03
C GLU A 142 10.43 12.32 18.37
N GLY A 143 10.17 12.63 17.09
CA GLY A 143 10.74 13.79 16.40
C GLY A 143 10.58 13.74 14.89
N ILE A 144 10.26 14.87 14.28
CA ILE A 144 10.03 14.98 12.82
C ILE A 144 11.25 14.52 12.01
N PHE A 145 12.47 14.66 12.56
CA PHE A 145 13.70 14.16 11.95
C PHE A 145 13.63 12.64 11.68
N TRP A 146 13.15 11.85 12.63
CA TRP A 146 13.04 10.39 12.51
C TRP A 146 12.00 9.96 11.47
N PHE A 147 10.98 10.79 11.23
CA PHE A 147 10.06 10.61 10.12
C PHE A 147 10.68 10.97 8.77
N PHE A 148 11.44 12.07 8.70
CA PHE A 148 12.00 12.58 7.44
C PHE A 148 13.18 11.76 6.92
N LEU A 149 14.04 11.26 7.80
CA LEU A 149 15.24 10.49 7.46
C LEU A 149 14.94 9.28 6.53
N PRO A 150 14.04 8.34 6.86
CA PRO A 150 13.76 7.19 6.00
C PRO A 150 13.15 7.60 4.66
N ILE A 151 12.31 8.64 4.64
CA ILE A 151 11.69 9.16 3.41
C ILE A 151 12.76 9.76 2.48
N ALA A 152 13.68 10.56 3.04
CA ALA A 152 14.78 11.14 2.29
C ALA A 152 15.69 10.06 1.71
N LEU A 153 15.99 8.99 2.47
CA LEU A 153 16.78 7.87 1.98
C LEU A 153 16.14 7.17 0.78
N VAL A 154 14.82 6.95 0.80
CA VAL A 154 14.09 6.35 -0.34
C VAL A 154 14.14 7.27 -1.57
N ILE A 155 13.91 8.58 -1.39
CA ILE A 155 13.97 9.55 -2.48
C ILE A 155 15.37 9.61 -3.09
N VAL A 156 16.40 9.70 -2.25
CA VAL A 156 17.80 9.76 -2.67
C VAL A 156 18.20 8.46 -3.39
N ASN A 157 17.77 7.30 -2.87
CA ASN A 157 18.00 6.01 -3.53
C ASN A 157 17.36 5.97 -4.93
N ASP A 158 16.11 6.40 -5.09
CA ASP A 158 15.43 6.40 -6.39
C ASP A 158 16.07 7.39 -7.37
N ILE A 159 16.48 8.58 -6.91
CA ILE A 159 17.21 9.56 -7.72
C ILE A 159 18.55 8.98 -8.18
N PHE A 160 19.33 8.38 -7.27
CA PHE A 160 20.61 7.76 -7.63
C PHE A 160 20.43 6.58 -8.57
N ALA A 161 19.44 5.71 -8.34
CA ALA A 161 19.12 4.61 -9.26
C ALA A 161 18.79 5.13 -10.66
N TYR A 162 18.08 6.26 -10.77
CA TYR A 162 17.81 6.91 -12.05
C TYR A 162 19.08 7.52 -12.67
N VAL A 163 19.89 8.24 -11.90
CA VAL A 163 21.12 8.90 -12.38
C VAL A 163 22.14 7.87 -12.84
N PHE A 164 22.44 6.85 -12.03
CA PHE A 164 23.32 5.76 -12.42
C PHE A 164 22.74 4.89 -13.53
N GLY A 165 21.41 4.70 -13.55
CA GLY A 165 20.72 4.06 -14.68
C GLY A 165 20.86 4.85 -15.99
N PHE A 166 20.88 6.18 -15.94
CA PHE A 166 21.09 7.03 -17.11
C PHE A 166 22.55 7.01 -17.60
N PHE A 167 23.53 7.13 -16.69
CA PHE A 167 24.95 7.19 -17.07
C PHE A 167 25.58 5.82 -17.36
N PHE A 168 25.16 4.77 -16.65
CA PHE A 168 25.79 3.44 -16.69
C PHE A 168 24.83 2.31 -17.08
N GLY A 169 23.56 2.61 -17.40
CA GLY A 169 22.57 1.60 -17.73
C GLY A 169 22.73 1.02 -19.13
N ARG A 170 23.38 -0.14 -19.24
CA ARG A 170 23.58 -0.86 -20.52
C ARG A 170 22.64 -2.06 -20.73
N HIS A 171 22.00 -2.60 -19.68
CA HIS A 171 21.15 -3.79 -19.75
C HIS A 171 19.82 -3.56 -18.99
N GLN A 172 18.67 -4.08 -19.48
CA GLN A 172 17.31 -3.79 -18.95
C GLN A 172 16.74 -4.91 -18.06
N LEU A 173 16.28 -4.62 -16.83
CA LEU A 173 15.76 -5.61 -15.84
C LEU A 173 14.44 -6.26 -16.26
N ILE A 174 13.51 -5.47 -16.80
CA ILE A 174 12.11 -5.87 -17.05
C ILE A 174 11.58 -5.04 -18.24
N GLU A 175 10.88 -5.65 -19.21
CA GLU A 175 10.29 -4.90 -20.34
C GLU A 175 9.22 -3.87 -19.89
N LEU A 176 8.58 -4.09 -18.72
CA LEU A 176 7.56 -3.21 -18.15
C LEU A 176 8.13 -1.86 -17.64
N SER A 177 9.44 -1.79 -17.34
CA SER A 177 10.11 -0.57 -16.86
C SER A 177 11.47 -0.40 -17.53
N PRO A 178 11.51 0.12 -18.78
CA PRO A 178 12.67 0.08 -19.66
C PRO A 178 13.91 0.87 -19.18
N LYS A 179 13.81 1.62 -18.07
CA LYS A 179 14.89 2.41 -17.48
C LYS A 179 15.57 1.77 -16.25
N LYS A 180 15.17 0.57 -15.82
CA LYS A 180 15.75 -0.11 -14.65
C LYS A 180 16.82 -1.14 -15.09
N THR A 181 18.01 -1.11 -14.50
CA THR A 181 19.23 -1.79 -15.01
C THR A 181 19.41 -3.26 -14.58
N ASN A 182 19.56 -4.20 -15.53
CA ASN A 182 19.61 -5.67 -15.29
C ASN A 182 20.88 -6.13 -14.63
N TRP A 183 20.78 -6.44 -13.34
CA TRP A 183 21.74 -7.31 -12.68
C TRP A 183 21.18 -8.72 -12.71
N ARG A 184 21.59 -9.52 -13.71
CA ARG A 184 21.20 -10.94 -13.84
C ARG A 184 21.51 -11.74 -12.59
N PHE A 185 22.47 -11.26 -11.80
CA PHE A 185 22.78 -11.75 -10.47
C PHE A 185 21.58 -11.80 -9.51
N MET A 186 20.65 -10.83 -9.58
CA MET A 186 19.51 -10.72 -8.67
C MET A 186 18.24 -11.43 -9.17
N THR A 187 18.15 -11.69 -10.46
CA THR A 187 16.95 -12.28 -11.10
C THR A 187 17.10 -13.78 -11.36
N CYS A 188 18.34 -14.27 -11.42
CA CYS A 188 18.65 -15.68 -11.60
C CYS A 188 18.74 -16.41 -10.25
N PRO A 189 18.22 -17.65 -10.14
CA PRO A 189 18.56 -18.51 -9.01
C PRO A 189 20.08 -18.78 -9.01
N PRO A 190 20.76 -18.73 -7.85
CA PRO A 190 22.19 -18.91 -7.80
C PRO A 190 22.56 -20.36 -8.14
N PRO A 191 23.40 -20.62 -9.16
CA PRO A 191 23.82 -21.97 -9.50
C PRO A 191 24.82 -22.53 -8.48
N ASN A 192 25.56 -21.65 -7.76
CA ASN A 192 26.55 -22.00 -6.73
C ASN A 192 26.67 -20.87 -5.70
N LEU A 193 27.16 -21.18 -4.49
CA LEU A 193 27.40 -20.20 -3.41
C LEU A 193 28.50 -19.16 -3.72
N HIS A 194 29.34 -19.40 -4.74
CA HIS A 194 30.45 -18.50 -5.14
C HIS A 194 30.07 -17.43 -6.16
N MET A 195 28.78 -17.33 -6.52
CA MET A 195 28.30 -16.34 -7.47
C MET A 195 28.43 -14.92 -6.89
N THR A 196 28.92 -13.96 -7.68
CA THR A 196 29.05 -12.55 -7.29
C THR A 196 28.39 -11.61 -8.32
N ALA A 197 28.24 -10.33 -7.98
CA ALA A 197 27.67 -9.31 -8.87
C ALA A 197 28.45 -9.12 -10.20
N PHE A 198 29.70 -9.61 -10.28
CA PHE A 198 30.55 -9.54 -11.47
C PHE A 198 30.60 -10.85 -12.26
N SER A 199 29.94 -11.91 -11.76
CA SER A 199 29.85 -13.19 -12.47
C SER A 199 28.88 -13.06 -13.65
N ALA A 200 29.33 -13.39 -14.86
CA ALA A 200 28.45 -13.46 -16.03
C ALA A 200 27.55 -14.69 -15.93
N VAL A 201 26.32 -14.50 -15.45
CA VAL A 201 25.34 -15.59 -15.27
C VAL A 201 24.29 -15.56 -16.36
N GLU A 202 24.12 -16.69 -17.04
CA GLU A 202 23.07 -17.00 -18.00
C GLU A 202 22.11 -18.01 -17.38
N CYS A 203 20.83 -17.64 -17.22
CA CYS A 203 19.80 -18.50 -16.65
C CYS A 203 18.44 -18.21 -17.31
N GLU A 204 17.48 -19.13 -17.13
CA GLU A 204 16.07 -18.83 -17.34
C GLU A 204 15.54 -17.95 -16.19
N LEU A 205 14.98 -16.79 -16.55
CA LEU A 205 14.41 -15.84 -15.60
C LEU A 205 13.18 -16.44 -14.92
N ASN A 206 13.01 -16.16 -13.62
CA ASN A 206 11.76 -16.48 -12.93
C ASN A 206 10.58 -15.79 -13.67
N PRO A 207 9.47 -16.51 -13.94
CA PRO A 207 8.32 -15.99 -14.69
C PRO A 207 7.72 -14.70 -14.10
N VAL A 208 7.97 -14.38 -12.83
CA VAL A 208 7.60 -13.09 -12.22
C VAL A 208 8.32 -11.90 -12.86
N PHE A 209 9.55 -12.09 -13.36
CA PHE A 209 10.35 -11.04 -14.00
C PHE A 209 10.22 -11.02 -15.53
N VAL A 210 9.46 -11.96 -16.11
CA VAL A 210 9.14 -11.98 -17.54
C VAL A 210 7.93 -11.10 -17.78
N ALA A 211 8.04 -10.16 -18.72
CA ALA A 211 6.91 -9.31 -19.06
C ALA A 211 5.78 -10.13 -19.71
N SER A 212 4.56 -9.93 -19.22
CA SER A 212 3.36 -10.61 -19.74
C SER A 212 2.45 -9.60 -20.42
N GLU A 213 2.00 -9.90 -21.63
CA GLU A 213 1.04 -9.06 -22.35
C GLU A 213 -0.36 -9.18 -21.73
N TYR A 214 -0.86 -8.09 -21.15
CA TYR A 214 -2.23 -8.03 -20.64
C TYR A 214 -3.18 -7.48 -21.70
N ARG A 215 -4.20 -8.26 -22.09
CA ARG A 215 -5.24 -7.80 -23.03
C ARG A 215 -6.23 -6.91 -22.30
N LEU A 216 -6.22 -5.62 -22.61
CA LEU A 216 -7.22 -4.65 -22.14
C LEU A 216 -8.64 -5.09 -22.57
N PRO A 217 -9.64 -5.01 -21.70
CA PRO A 217 -11.04 -5.19 -22.07
C PRO A 217 -11.45 -4.24 -23.21
N ALA A 218 -12.21 -4.72 -24.18
CA ALA A 218 -12.53 -4.00 -25.42
C ALA A 218 -13.11 -2.59 -25.20
N ALA A 219 -13.92 -2.41 -24.15
CA ALA A 219 -14.51 -1.12 -23.77
C ALA A 219 -13.46 -0.07 -23.38
N VAL A 220 -12.38 -0.48 -22.72
CA VAL A 220 -11.29 0.42 -22.29
C VAL A 220 -10.42 0.81 -23.48
N ALA A 221 -10.18 -0.14 -24.39
CA ALA A 221 -9.43 0.11 -25.61
C ALA A 221 -10.15 1.13 -26.52
N THR A 222 -11.48 1.09 -26.60
CA THR A 222 -12.28 2.04 -27.40
C THR A 222 -12.22 3.46 -26.82
N VAL A 223 -12.37 3.60 -25.51
CA VAL A 223 -12.28 4.90 -24.81
C VAL A 223 -10.87 5.50 -24.91
N LEU A 224 -9.83 4.69 -24.75
CA LEU A 224 -8.45 5.16 -24.90
C LEU A 224 -8.13 5.58 -26.33
N SER A 225 -8.77 4.95 -27.33
CA SER A 225 -8.61 5.33 -28.74
C SER A 225 -9.33 6.62 -29.13
N SER A 226 -10.38 7.03 -28.39
CA SER A 226 -11.10 8.30 -28.63
C SER A 226 -10.44 9.50 -27.96
N THR A 227 -9.56 9.29 -26.97
CA THR A 227 -8.78 10.37 -26.37
C THR A 227 -7.54 10.73 -27.20
N ARG A 228 -7.18 12.02 -27.24
CA ARG A 228 -6.01 12.57 -27.97
C ARG A 228 -4.64 12.01 -27.52
N TRP A 229 -4.62 11.18 -26.49
CA TRP A 229 -3.46 10.47 -25.98
C TRP A 229 -3.11 9.32 -26.94
N ARG A 230 -2.26 9.59 -27.94
CA ARG A 230 -1.58 8.53 -28.69
C ARG A 230 -0.62 7.81 -27.75
N PHE A 231 -1.09 6.74 -27.13
CA PHE A 231 -0.18 5.72 -26.62
C PHE A 231 0.57 5.16 -27.82
N ARG A 232 1.84 5.56 -27.94
CA ARG A 232 2.76 5.02 -28.94
C ARG A 232 2.83 3.52 -28.64
N ARG A 233 2.29 2.67 -29.52
CA ARG A 233 2.60 1.24 -29.48
C ARG A 233 4.11 1.15 -29.47
N LEU A 234 4.69 0.62 -28.40
CA LEU A 234 6.04 0.07 -28.44
C LEU A 234 5.96 -1.09 -29.44
N ARG A 235 6.12 -0.78 -30.74
CA ARG A 235 6.54 -1.77 -31.70
C ARG A 235 7.96 -2.13 -31.28
N ARG A 236 8.20 -3.44 -31.13
CA ARG A 236 9.56 -4.00 -31.10
C ARG A 236 10.39 -3.40 -32.23
#